data_AF-A0A9W6WKZ0-F1
#
_entry.id   AF-A0A9W6WKZ0-F1
#
_cell.length_a   1.000
_cell.length_b   1.000
_cell.length_c   1.000
_cell.angle_alpha   90.00
_cell.angle_beta   90.00
_cell.angle_gamma   90.00
#
_symmetry.space_group_name_H-M   'P 1'
#
loop_
_entity.id
_entity.type
_entity.pdbx_description
1 polymer ?
#
loop_
_entity_poly.entity_id
_entity_poly.type
_entity_poly.pdbx_seq_one_letter_code
_entity_poly.pdbx_strand_id
1 'polypeptide(L)'
;MQYWQETINSIEHDDHDFKNHQLPLARIKKVMKTDEEVKMISAEAPILFAKGCDIFITELTMRAWIHAEENKRRTLQKSDIAAALQKSDMFDFLIDIVPREEEKSKRNSSRNSNKQETGDQDEYEEDQQLLLQQQQQQQQSEYL
;
A
#
# COMPACT_ATOMS: atom_id res chain seq x y z
N MET A 1 -6.40 5.22 20.95
CA MET A 1 -7.20 4.92 22.16
C MET A 1 -8.15 6.07 22.49
N GLN A 2 -7.65 7.30 22.67
CA GLN A 2 -8.47 8.46 23.07
C GLN A 2 -9.69 8.72 22.16
N TYR A 3 -9.51 8.75 20.83
CA TYR A 3 -10.61 8.97 19.88
C TYR A 3 -11.79 7.98 20.07
N TRP A 4 -11.49 6.69 20.21
CA TRP A 4 -12.53 5.67 20.40
C TRP A 4 -13.24 5.80 21.74
N GLN A 5 -12.51 6.14 22.81
CA GLN A 5 -13.11 6.41 24.13
C GLN A 5 -14.06 7.61 24.07
N GLU A 6 -13.63 8.71 23.45
CA GLU A 6 -14.46 9.91 23.26
C GLU A 6 -15.69 9.60 22.39
N THR A 7 -15.50 8.83 21.32
CA THR A 7 -16.59 8.42 20.42
C THR A 7 -17.63 7.56 21.14
N ILE A 8 -17.19 6.57 21.92
CA ILE A 8 -18.08 5.71 22.71
C ILE A 8 -18.83 6.54 23.75
N ASN A 9 -18.11 7.40 24.49
CA ASN A 9 -18.72 8.26 25.50
C ASN A 9 -19.82 9.16 24.89
N SER A 10 -19.53 9.79 23.74
CA SER A 10 -20.51 10.62 23.02
C SER A 10 -21.73 9.81 22.57
N ILE A 11 -21.53 8.60 22.06
CA ILE A 11 -22.64 7.71 21.65
C ILE A 11 -23.52 7.32 22.84
N GLU A 12 -22.93 7.08 24.02
CA GLU A 12 -23.67 6.62 25.20
C GLU A 12 -24.39 7.75 25.97
N HIS A 13 -23.82 8.95 26.00
CA HIS A 13 -24.24 9.99 26.95
C HIS A 13 -24.84 11.25 26.32
N ASP A 14 -24.62 11.51 25.03
CA ASP A 14 -25.13 12.73 24.38
C ASP A 14 -26.59 12.56 23.92
N ASP A 15 -27.34 13.66 23.88
CA ASP A 15 -28.64 13.71 23.21
C ASP A 15 -28.46 13.71 21.69
N HIS A 16 -28.87 12.62 21.04
CA HIS A 16 -28.66 12.42 19.61
C HIS A 16 -29.76 13.06 18.75
N ASP A 17 -29.40 14.09 17.96
CA ASP A 17 -30.26 14.61 16.90
C ASP A 17 -30.09 13.80 15.60
N PHE A 18 -30.99 12.83 15.39
CA PHE A 18 -31.02 11.98 14.19
C PHE A 18 -31.50 12.71 12.92
N LYS A 19 -31.60 14.04 12.92
CA LYS A 19 -31.94 14.82 11.71
C LYS A 19 -30.70 15.36 11.02
N ASN A 20 -29.64 15.65 11.77
CA ASN A 20 -28.45 16.34 11.27
C ASN A 20 -27.24 15.38 11.20
N HIS A 21 -27.05 14.77 10.03
CA HIS A 21 -25.93 13.88 9.76
C HIS A 21 -24.93 14.54 8.79
N GLN A 22 -23.63 14.28 8.99
CA GLN A 22 -22.57 14.70 8.05
C GLN A 22 -22.78 14.12 6.65
N LEU A 23 -23.35 12.92 6.56
CA LEU A 23 -23.61 12.20 5.32
C LEU A 23 -25.11 12.16 5.02
N PRO A 24 -25.53 12.49 3.78
CA PRO A 24 -26.94 12.49 3.42
C PRO A 24 -27.52 11.06 3.35
N LEU A 25 -28.53 10.79 4.20
CA LEU A 25 -29.15 9.46 4.32
C LEU A 25 -29.68 8.91 2.98
N ALA A 26 -30.19 9.77 2.11
CA ALA A 26 -30.67 9.38 0.79
C ALA A 26 -29.55 8.79 -0.10
N ARG A 27 -28.32 9.31 0.02
CA ARG A 27 -27.16 8.78 -0.73
C ARG A 27 -26.68 7.46 -0.15
N ILE A 28 -26.65 7.33 1.17
CA ILE A 28 -26.35 6.06 1.86
C ILE A 28 -27.34 4.99 1.41
N LYS A 29 -28.65 5.28 1.48
CA LYS A 29 -29.70 4.36 1.02
C LYS A 29 -29.53 4.00 -0.46
N LYS A 30 -29.11 4.94 -1.31
CA LYS A 30 -28.85 4.67 -2.74
C LYS A 30 -27.67 3.72 -2.93
N VAL A 31 -26.58 3.88 -2.18
CA VAL A 31 -25.44 2.95 -2.21
C VAL A 31 -25.87 1.56 -1.71
N MET A 32 -26.61 1.47 -0.61
CA MET A 32 -27.13 0.17 -0.14
C MET A 32 -28.03 -0.53 -1.17
N LYS A 33 -28.69 0.23 -2.04
CA LYS A 33 -29.57 -0.26 -3.12
C LYS A 33 -28.86 -0.57 -4.43
N THR A 34 -27.54 -0.42 -4.52
CA THR A 34 -26.81 -0.89 -5.70
C THR A 34 -26.73 -2.41 -5.75
N ASP A 35 -26.89 -3.07 -4.60
CA ASP A 35 -27.08 -4.51 -4.54
C ASP A 35 -28.55 -4.86 -4.89
N GLU A 36 -28.72 -5.64 -5.96
CA GLU A 36 -30.02 -6.04 -6.50
C GLU A 36 -30.81 -6.93 -5.54
N GLU A 37 -30.14 -7.64 -4.62
CA GLU A 37 -30.78 -8.52 -3.65
C GLU A 37 -31.44 -7.73 -2.50
N VAL A 38 -31.06 -6.46 -2.31
CA VAL A 38 -31.59 -5.61 -1.23
C VAL A 38 -32.95 -5.03 -1.61
N LYS A 39 -34.04 -5.65 -1.13
CA LYS A 39 -35.42 -5.23 -1.44
C LYS A 39 -35.97 -4.10 -0.57
N MET A 40 -35.81 -4.17 0.75
CA MET A 40 -36.27 -3.15 1.69
C MET A 40 -35.16 -2.77 2.64
N ILE A 41 -35.14 -1.51 3.09
CA ILE A 41 -34.13 -0.98 4.01
C ILE A 41 -34.89 -0.28 5.13
N SER A 42 -34.67 -0.73 6.37
CA SER A 42 -35.18 -0.06 7.58
C SER A 42 -34.68 1.39 7.64
N ALA A 43 -35.48 2.30 8.20
CA ALA A 43 -35.08 3.69 8.38
C ALA A 43 -33.84 3.83 9.31
N GLU A 44 -33.63 2.89 10.22
CA GLU A 44 -32.52 2.87 11.17
C GLU A 44 -31.18 2.56 10.51
N ALA A 45 -31.15 1.72 9.46
CA ALA A 45 -29.91 1.27 8.86
C ALA A 45 -29.10 2.41 8.22
N PRO A 46 -29.68 3.32 7.41
CA PRO A 46 -28.96 4.51 6.92
C PRO A 46 -28.44 5.43 8.03
N ILE A 47 -29.14 5.53 9.16
CA ILE A 47 -28.72 6.34 10.31
C ILE A 47 -27.46 5.74 10.95
N LEU A 48 -27.47 4.42 11.19
CA LEU A 48 -26.31 3.69 11.71
C LEU A 48 -25.12 3.78 10.75
N PHE A 49 -25.33 3.61 9.44
CA PHE A 49 -24.28 3.80 8.45
C PHE A 49 -23.76 5.23 8.41
N ALA A 50 -24.59 6.25 8.58
CA ALA A 50 -24.13 7.63 8.61
C ALA A 50 -23.10 7.84 9.73
N LYS A 51 -23.40 7.37 10.94
CA LYS A 51 -22.46 7.46 12.08
C LYS A 51 -21.26 6.53 11.92
N GLY A 52 -21.48 5.29 11.49
CA GLY A 52 -20.41 4.31 11.28
C GLY A 52 -19.41 4.76 10.21
N CYS A 53 -19.89 5.33 9.10
CA CYS A 53 -19.03 5.87 8.05
C CYS A 53 -18.25 7.10 8.53
N ASP A 54 -18.85 7.98 9.35
CA ASP A 54 -18.15 9.12 9.95
C ASP A 54 -16.96 8.66 10.82
N ILE A 55 -17.19 7.63 11.65
CA ILE A 55 -16.15 7.01 12.49
C ILE A 55 -15.08 6.33 11.62
N PHE A 56 -15.51 5.54 10.64
CA PHE A 56 -14.62 4.82 9.73
C PHE A 56 -13.70 5.78 8.95
N ILE A 57 -14.24 6.85 8.38
CA ILE A 57 -13.47 7.85 7.62
C ILE A 57 -12.47 8.53 8.55
N THR A 58 -12.90 8.95 9.75
CA THR A 58 -12.03 9.62 10.71
C THR A 58 -10.88 8.71 11.15
N GLU A 59 -11.18 7.48 11.56
CA GLU A 59 -10.16 6.53 12.00
C GLU A 59 -9.17 6.20 10.88
N LEU A 60 -9.65 5.87 9.68
CA LEU A 60 -8.79 5.56 8.54
C LEU A 60 -7.92 6.76 8.17
N THR A 61 -8.47 7.98 8.21
CA THR A 61 -7.73 9.22 7.94
C THR A 61 -6.64 9.44 8.98
N MET A 62 -6.93 9.26 10.27
CA MET A 62 -5.93 9.36 11.34
C MET A 62 -4.80 8.33 11.17
N ARG A 63 -5.13 7.08 10.82
CA ARG A 63 -4.15 6.02 10.56
C ARG A 63 -3.27 6.35 9.34
N ALA A 64 -3.88 6.82 8.25
CA ALA A 64 -3.15 7.23 7.05
C ALA A 64 -2.27 8.46 7.32
N TRP A 65 -2.73 9.39 8.15
CA TRP A 65 -1.98 10.61 8.49
C TRP A 65 -0.61 10.31 9.13
N ILE A 66 -0.53 9.25 9.94
CA ILE A 66 0.75 8.80 10.54
C ILE A 66 1.80 8.57 9.44
N HIS A 67 1.44 7.96 8.31
CA HIS A 67 2.36 7.72 7.20
C HIS A 67 2.74 9.00 6.43
N ALA A 68 1.84 9.97 6.35
CA ALA A 68 2.19 11.29 5.80
C ALA A 68 3.22 11.99 6.69
N GLU A 69 3.03 11.96 8.01
CA GLU A 69 3.95 12.55 8.98
C GLU A 69 5.31 11.85 9.03
N GLU A 70 5.34 10.51 8.99
CA GLU A 70 6.58 9.71 8.89
C GLU A 70 7.42 10.13 7.66
N ASN A 71 6.74 10.45 6.55
CA ASN A 71 7.35 10.94 5.33
C ASN A 71 7.59 12.46 5.31
N LYS A 72 7.40 13.15 6.44
CA LYS A 72 7.56 14.61 6.60
C LYS A 72 6.69 15.43 5.64
N ARG A 73 5.55 14.88 5.22
CA ARG A 73 4.58 15.55 4.35
C ARG A 73 3.44 16.13 5.17
N ARG A 74 2.89 17.25 4.71
CA ARG A 74 1.66 17.87 5.25
C ARG A 74 0.45 17.70 4.33
N THR A 75 0.61 16.88 3.30
CA THR A 75 -0.42 16.55 2.32
C THR A 75 -0.61 15.05 2.35
N LEU A 76 -1.82 14.61 2.69
CA LEU A 76 -2.20 13.20 2.71
C LEU A 76 -2.35 12.69 1.27
N GLN A 77 -1.80 11.50 1.00
CA GLN A 77 -1.78 10.89 -0.33
C GLN A 77 -2.45 9.52 -0.32
N LYS A 78 -2.79 9.02 -1.52
CA LYS A 78 -3.38 7.67 -1.68
C LYS A 78 -2.45 6.56 -1.16
N SER A 79 -1.14 6.72 -1.31
CA SER A 79 -0.14 5.78 -0.80
C SER A 79 -0.15 5.67 0.73
N ASP A 80 -0.49 6.75 1.44
CA ASP A 80 -0.61 6.74 2.90
C ASP A 80 -1.79 5.89 3.37
N ILE A 81 -2.91 6.00 2.64
CA ILE A 81 -4.09 5.16 2.86
C ILE A 81 -3.73 3.70 2.59
N ALA A 82 -3.09 3.42 1.45
CA ALA A 82 -2.66 2.06 1.11
C ALA A 82 -1.74 1.44 2.18
N ALA A 83 -0.79 2.22 2.71
CA ALA A 83 0.09 1.78 3.79
C ALA A 83 -0.67 1.52 5.10
N ALA A 84 -1.64 2.36 5.46
CA ALA A 84 -2.46 2.19 6.65
C ALA A 84 -3.34 0.94 6.60
N LEU A 85 -3.96 0.66 5.44
CA LEU A 85 -4.81 -0.52 5.25
C LEU A 85 -4.04 -1.84 5.49
N GLN A 86 -2.74 -1.88 5.18
CA GLN A 86 -1.90 -3.08 5.39
C GLN A 86 -1.59 -3.37 6.86
N LYS A 87 -1.88 -2.45 7.79
CA LYS A 87 -1.57 -2.62 9.23
C LYS A 87 -2.60 -3.45 9.99
N SER A 88 -3.75 -3.76 9.40
CA SER A 88 -4.81 -4.54 10.03
C SER A 88 -5.67 -5.25 8.99
N ASP A 89 -5.89 -6.54 9.21
CA ASP A 89 -6.81 -7.41 8.45
C ASP A 89 -8.27 -6.93 8.47
N MET A 90 -8.67 -6.13 9.46
CA MET A 90 -9.97 -5.44 9.51
C MET A 90 -10.28 -4.64 8.23
N PHE A 91 -9.24 -4.21 7.50
CA PHE A 91 -9.37 -3.46 6.26
C PHE A 91 -9.27 -4.30 4.98
N ASP A 92 -9.20 -5.63 5.07
CA ASP A 92 -9.01 -6.49 3.88
C ASP A 92 -10.18 -6.44 2.89
N PHE A 93 -11.36 -5.98 3.32
CA PHE A 93 -12.48 -5.70 2.41
C PHE A 93 -12.19 -4.59 1.37
N LEU A 94 -11.08 -3.86 1.50
CA LEU A 94 -10.66 -2.79 0.59
C LEU A 94 -9.55 -3.19 -0.40
N ILE A 95 -9.10 -4.44 -0.42
CA ILE A 95 -7.99 -4.89 -1.29
C ILE A 95 -8.26 -4.58 -2.77
N ASP A 96 -9.49 -4.81 -3.24
CA ASP A 96 -9.86 -4.59 -4.64
C ASP A 96 -10.12 -3.11 -4.97
N ILE A 97 -10.27 -2.26 -3.96
CA ILE A 97 -10.54 -0.82 -4.10
C ILE A 97 -9.24 -0.01 -4.07
N VAL A 98 -8.30 -0.42 -3.21
CA VAL A 98 -6.99 0.20 -3.06
C VAL A 98 -5.94 -0.87 -3.32
N PRO A 99 -5.51 -1.05 -4.60
CA PRO A 99 -4.51 -2.04 -4.95
C PRO A 99 -3.26 -1.84 -4.11
N ARG A 100 -2.76 -2.92 -3.52
CA ARG A 100 -1.47 -2.90 -2.82
C ARG A 100 -0.40 -2.64 -3.87
N GLU A 101 0.46 -1.66 -3.63
CA GLU A 101 1.71 -1.60 -4.37
C GLU A 101 2.49 -2.87 -3.99
N GLU A 102 2.71 -3.76 -4.95
CA GLU A 102 3.54 -4.95 -4.71
C GLU A 102 4.87 -4.45 -4.16
N GLU A 103 5.18 -4.84 -2.91
CA GLU A 103 6.51 -4.67 -2.39
C GLU A 103 7.43 -5.44 -3.33
N LYS A 104 8.10 -4.74 -4.25
CA LYS A 104 9.23 -5.29 -4.99
C LYS A 104 10.15 -5.83 -3.92
N SER A 105 10.13 -7.15 -3.78
CA SER A 105 10.79 -7.85 -2.71
C SER A 105 12.22 -7.34 -2.67
N LYS A 106 12.59 -6.60 -1.62
CA LYS A 106 14.00 -6.36 -1.29
C LYS A 106 14.61 -7.66 -0.73
N ARG A 107 14.33 -8.80 -1.37
CA ARG A 107 15.18 -9.99 -1.30
C ARG A 107 16.35 -9.72 -2.23
N ASN A 108 17.32 -8.93 -1.75
CA ASN A 108 18.75 -9.00 -2.11
C ASN A 108 19.57 -7.91 -1.39
N SER A 109 19.58 -7.89 -0.06
CA SER A 109 20.66 -7.17 0.66
C SER A 109 21.14 -7.82 1.95
N SER A 110 20.72 -9.04 2.29
CA SER A 110 21.21 -9.69 3.52
C SER A 110 21.23 -11.21 3.43
N ARG A 111 21.93 -11.74 2.41
CA ARG A 111 22.56 -13.08 2.42
C ARG A 111 23.36 -13.30 1.14
N ASN A 112 24.64 -12.91 1.16
CA ASN A 112 25.69 -13.76 0.59
C ASN A 112 27.08 -13.23 0.99
N SER A 113 27.51 -13.64 2.18
CA SER A 113 28.87 -14.16 2.31
C SER A 113 28.88 -15.55 1.64
N ASN A 114 29.70 -15.67 0.60
CA ASN A 114 30.10 -16.90 -0.12
C ASN A 114 29.09 -17.65 -1.02
N LYS A 115 29.46 -17.65 -2.31
CA LYS A 115 29.48 -18.74 -3.33
C LYS A 115 28.57 -18.62 -4.57
N GLN A 116 29.30 -18.71 -5.69
CA GLN A 116 29.00 -19.25 -7.03
C GLN A 116 28.42 -18.34 -8.12
N GLU A 117 29.37 -17.79 -8.89
CA GLU A 117 29.49 -17.73 -10.36
C GLU A 117 28.50 -18.57 -11.17
N THR A 118 27.96 -17.97 -12.24
CA THR A 118 27.91 -18.55 -13.59
C THR A 118 27.48 -17.46 -14.59
N GLY A 119 28.32 -17.17 -15.60
CA GLY A 119 27.84 -16.54 -16.83
C GLY A 119 28.61 -15.37 -17.45
N ASP A 120 29.85 -15.07 -17.06
CA ASP A 120 30.57 -13.89 -17.62
C ASP A 120 32.11 -14.04 -17.54
N GLN A 121 32.67 -15.26 -17.61
CA GLN A 121 34.13 -15.48 -17.52
C GLN A 121 34.75 -15.97 -18.84
N ASP A 122 34.00 -16.66 -19.69
CA ASP A 122 34.53 -17.23 -20.94
C ASP A 122 34.88 -16.14 -21.98
N GLU A 123 34.11 -15.04 -22.02
CA GLU A 123 34.28 -13.97 -23.01
C GLU A 123 35.55 -13.12 -22.75
N TYR A 124 35.99 -13.03 -21.48
CA TYR A 124 37.20 -12.29 -21.10
C TYR A 124 38.47 -13.12 -21.26
N GLU A 125 38.38 -14.47 -21.18
CA GLU A 125 39.52 -15.36 -21.41
C GLU A 125 39.84 -15.53 -22.91
N GLU A 126 38.82 -15.59 -23.78
CA GLU A 126 39.04 -15.61 -25.24
C GLU A 126 39.70 -14.32 -25.73
N ASP A 127 39.24 -13.15 -25.29
CA ASP A 127 39.83 -11.85 -25.66
C ASP A 127 41.29 -11.74 -25.18
N GLN A 128 41.60 -12.27 -23.99
CA GLN A 128 42.95 -12.24 -23.45
C GLN A 128 43.90 -13.19 -24.20
N GLN A 129 43.40 -14.34 -24.69
CA GLN A 129 44.18 -15.24 -25.55
C GLN A 129 44.44 -14.66 -26.94
N LEU A 130 43.46 -13.98 -27.53
CA LEU A 130 43.59 -13.32 -28.84
C LEU A 130 44.64 -12.21 -28.81
N LEU A 131 44.71 -11.44 -27.73
CA LEU A 131 45.68 -10.35 -27.56
C LEU A 131 47.11 -10.87 -27.41
N LEU A 132 47.30 -12.00 -26.71
CA LEU A 132 48.60 -12.67 -26.57
C LEU A 132 49.10 -13.26 -27.89
N GLN A 133 48.19 -13.82 -28.71
CA GLN A 133 48.56 -14.37 -30.01
C GLN A 133 48.98 -13.28 -31.01
N GLN A 134 48.33 -12.11 -30.97
CA GLN A 134 48.68 -10.97 -31.82
C GLN A 134 50.07 -10.40 -31.46
N GLN A 135 50.42 -10.40 -30.16
CA GLN A 135 51.72 -9.92 -29.71
C GLN A 135 52.88 -10.87 -30.09
N GLN A 136 52.64 -12.19 -30.12
CA GLN A 136 53.63 -13.15 -30.61
C GLN A 136 53.86 -13.07 -32.13
N GLN A 137 52.82 -12.79 -32.92
CA GLN A 137 53.00 -12.61 -34.36
C GLN A 137 53.83 -11.37 -34.69
N GLN A 138 53.64 -10.26 -33.95
CA GLN A 138 54.44 -9.05 -34.13
C GLN A 138 55.94 -9.28 -33.83
N GLN A 139 56.25 -10.05 -32.78
CA GLN A 139 57.64 -10.39 -32.46
C GLN A 139 58.28 -11.30 -33.51
N GLN A 140 57.54 -12.22 -34.13
CA GLN A 140 58.09 -13.09 -35.19
C GLN A 140 58.34 -12.34 -36.50
N SER A 141 57.58 -11.30 -36.81
CA SER A 141 57.83 -10.43 -37.97
C SER A 141 59.01 -9.47 -37.81
N GLU A 142 59.55 -9.32 -36.60
CA GLU A 142 60.75 -8.50 -36.32
C GLU A 142 62.08 -9.27 -36.49
N TYR A 143 62.01 -10.60 -36.71
CA TYR A 143 63.17 -11.48 -36.90
C TYR A 143 63.30 -12.07 -38.32
N LEU A 144 62.54 -11.53 -39.29
CA LEU A 144 62.70 -11.75 -40.74
C LEU A 144 63.13 -10.44 -41.42
#